data_AF-A0A7K3A576-F1
#
_entry.id   AF-A0A7K3A576-F1
#
_cell.length_a   1.000
_cell.length_b   1.000
_cell.length_c   1.000
_cell.angle_alpha   90.00
_cell.angle_beta   90.00
_cell.angle_gamma   90.00
#
_symmetry.space_group_name_H-M   'P 1'
#
loop_
_entity.id
_entity.type
_entity.pdbx_description
1 polymer ?
#
loop_
_entity_poly.entity_id
_entity_poly.type
_entity_poly.pdbx_seq_one_letter_code
_entity_poly.pdbx_strand_id
1 'polypeptide(L)'
;MSGPYRYTEPPSPKSATGTAAAVYAQAATDFGIPKPSTLIVLSSAPELLAPAWALLRESLIAGSGSRADRELIAAGASQANRCPFCVDAHAVLLHAHGDHDLGEAVARATTPGDERAARLLEWGRATRVPGASGLTPLPFPRADLASHLGTAFTFHFINRIVSALLTENLLPAGAQRWQAARSLVGRSVSRVVRADHTPGASLALLDSPGPGPAWAAGTSVGPAYDALRAAATKGAGLLDDADLGLVQETVARWDGTHPPTVWPELPDRAERPGARLALLAALAPYRITDEDVAAWRVPPFTDHCLVHLIAYGAFAVVDRIESALPASLGRLETR
;
A
#
# COMPACT_ATOMS: atom_id res chain seq x y z
N MET A 1 -20.90 12.75 4.13
CA MET A 1 -19.48 13.12 3.99
C MET A 1 -19.23 13.53 2.54
N SER A 2 -18.71 14.74 2.28
CA SER A 2 -18.49 15.29 0.92
C SER A 2 -17.01 15.27 0.48
N GLY A 3 -16.16 14.48 1.14
CA GLY A 3 -14.73 14.33 0.85
C GLY A 3 -14.38 12.93 0.34
N PRO A 4 -13.11 12.69 -0.03
CA PRO A 4 -12.65 11.40 -0.54
C PRO A 4 -12.54 10.31 0.54
N TYR A 5 -12.76 10.65 1.81
CA TYR A 5 -12.60 9.73 2.96
C TYR A 5 -13.92 9.03 3.29
N ARG A 6 -13.85 7.73 3.52
CA ARG A 6 -14.93 6.88 4.02
C ARG A 6 -14.69 6.65 5.51
N TYR A 7 -15.76 6.70 6.29
CA TYR A 7 -15.80 6.30 7.71
C TYR A 7 -14.99 7.12 8.71
N THR A 8 -14.03 7.93 8.26
CA THR A 8 -13.16 8.77 9.08
C THR A 8 -13.18 10.23 8.62
N GLU A 9 -12.84 11.13 9.53
CA GLU A 9 -12.61 12.55 9.29
C GLU A 9 -11.16 12.93 9.63
N PRO A 10 -10.19 12.64 8.73
CA PRO A 10 -8.79 12.91 9.02
C PRO A 10 -8.52 14.40 9.26
N PRO A 11 -7.64 14.75 10.22
CA PRO A 11 -7.21 16.12 10.45
C PRO A 11 -6.67 16.78 9.17
N SER A 12 -6.91 18.08 9.03
CA SER A 12 -6.42 18.84 7.88
C SER A 12 -4.89 18.87 7.86
N PRO A 13 -4.23 18.63 6.71
CA PRO A 13 -2.78 18.79 6.59
C PRO A 13 -2.29 20.20 6.94
N LYS A 14 -3.15 21.22 6.81
CA LYS A 14 -2.82 22.61 7.16
C LYS A 14 -2.62 22.82 8.66
N SER A 15 -3.24 21.99 9.50
CA SER A 15 -3.10 22.05 10.96
C SER A 15 -2.08 21.04 11.49
N ALA A 16 -1.41 20.30 10.60
CA ALA A 16 -0.39 19.34 11.02
C ALA A 16 0.81 20.06 11.64
N THR A 17 1.36 19.47 12.69
CA THR A 17 2.58 19.91 13.38
C THR A 17 3.52 18.72 13.57
N GLY A 18 4.76 18.97 14.01
CA GLY A 18 5.75 17.93 14.29
C GLY A 18 6.00 16.99 13.10
N THR A 19 6.09 15.69 13.38
CA THR A 19 6.39 14.65 12.38
C THR A 19 5.40 14.62 11.23
N ALA A 20 4.10 14.82 11.49
CA ALA A 20 3.09 14.83 10.43
C ALA A 20 3.30 15.98 9.44
N ALA A 21 3.64 17.18 9.92
CA ALA A 21 3.98 18.31 9.06
C ALA A 21 5.24 18.04 8.23
N ALA A 22 6.26 17.41 8.83
CA ALA A 22 7.49 17.04 8.15
C ALA A 22 7.26 15.99 7.05
N VAL A 23 6.41 14.99 7.30
CA VAL A 23 5.96 14.03 6.28
C VAL A 23 5.29 14.76 5.12
N TYR A 24 4.34 15.67 5.38
CA TYR A 24 3.66 16.40 4.32
C TYR A 24 4.59 17.30 3.50
N ALA A 25 5.54 17.96 4.16
CA ALA A 25 6.55 18.76 3.47
C ALA A 25 7.41 17.88 2.55
N GLN A 26 7.92 16.76 3.06
CA GLN A 26 8.74 15.85 2.26
C GLN A 26 7.92 15.21 1.12
N ALA A 27 6.67 14.83 1.36
CA ALA A 27 5.79 14.29 0.33
C ALA A 27 5.47 15.29 -0.77
N ALA A 28 5.24 16.57 -0.43
CA ALA A 28 5.03 17.61 -1.42
C ALA A 28 6.25 17.80 -2.33
N THR A 29 7.46 17.71 -1.77
CA THR A 29 8.72 17.81 -2.51
C THR A 29 9.00 16.58 -3.37
N ASP A 30 8.87 15.37 -2.81
CA ASP A 30 9.34 14.13 -3.45
C ASP A 30 8.29 13.46 -4.34
N PHE A 31 7.00 13.68 -4.03
CA PHE A 31 5.89 13.09 -4.78
C PHE A 31 5.24 14.08 -5.75
N GLY A 32 5.42 15.39 -5.52
CA GLY A 32 4.87 16.45 -6.37
C GLY A 32 3.35 16.64 -6.25
N ILE A 33 2.71 15.89 -5.35
CA ILE A 33 1.30 15.98 -5.01
C ILE A 33 1.21 16.55 -3.59
N PRO A 34 0.79 17.81 -3.40
CA PRO A 34 0.83 18.48 -2.10
C PRO A 34 -0.08 17.87 -1.02
N LYS A 35 -1.11 17.12 -1.44
CA LYS A 35 -2.16 16.60 -0.56
C LYS A 35 -2.59 15.20 -1.00
N PRO A 36 -1.71 14.19 -0.92
CA PRO A 36 -2.05 12.84 -1.35
C PRO A 36 -3.04 12.25 -0.33
N SER A 37 -4.29 12.01 -0.76
CA SER A 37 -5.33 11.45 0.11
C SER A 37 -4.94 10.11 0.73
N THR A 38 -4.06 9.35 0.06
CA THR A 38 -3.47 8.09 0.52
C THR A 38 -2.61 8.24 1.77
N LEU A 39 -2.00 9.41 2.02
CA LEU A 39 -1.31 9.71 3.27
C LEU A 39 -2.25 10.40 4.26
N ILE A 40 -3.09 11.31 3.78
CA ILE A 40 -3.97 12.10 4.67
C ILE A 40 -4.93 11.19 5.44
N VAL A 41 -5.43 10.12 4.82
CA VAL A 41 -6.31 9.14 5.47
C VAL A 41 -5.69 8.50 6.73
N LEU A 42 -4.36 8.43 6.81
CA LEU A 42 -3.65 7.90 7.98
C LEU A 42 -3.54 8.92 9.12
N SER A 43 -3.94 10.18 8.92
CA SER A 43 -3.76 11.24 9.93
C SER A 43 -4.64 11.10 11.15
N SER A 44 -5.70 10.28 11.08
CA SER A 44 -6.46 9.91 12.27
C SER A 44 -5.67 8.97 13.21
N ALA A 45 -4.57 8.38 12.73
CA ALA A 45 -3.61 7.56 13.47
C ALA A 45 -2.17 7.94 13.08
N PRO A 46 -1.67 9.12 13.54
CA PRO A 46 -0.41 9.72 13.06
C PRO A 46 0.82 8.81 13.22
N GLU A 47 0.78 7.84 14.13
CA GLU A 47 1.79 6.78 14.32
C GLU A 47 2.01 5.92 13.08
N LEU A 48 1.02 5.85 12.18
CA LEU A 48 1.10 5.12 10.90
C LEU A 48 1.59 6.00 9.75
N LEU A 49 1.42 7.33 9.85
CA LEU A 49 1.68 8.26 8.76
C LEU A 49 3.16 8.28 8.34
N ALA A 50 4.07 8.49 9.30
CA ALA A 50 5.50 8.56 9.01
C ALA A 50 6.07 7.21 8.54
N PRO A 51 5.77 6.07 9.18
CA PRO A 51 6.21 4.77 8.69
C PRO A 51 5.68 4.40 7.29
N ALA A 52 4.41 4.68 7.01
CA ALA A 52 3.83 4.40 5.69
C ALA A 52 4.47 5.27 4.60
N TRP A 53 4.69 6.55 4.90
CA TRP A 53 5.41 7.46 4.00
C TRP A 53 6.85 7.00 3.80
N ALA A 54 7.57 6.64 4.86
CA ALA A 54 8.95 6.21 4.76
C ALA A 54 9.08 4.97 3.87
N LEU A 55 8.24 3.95 4.08
CA LEU A 55 8.32 2.74 3.26
C LEU A 55 7.98 3.04 1.79
N LEU A 56 6.96 3.87 1.51
CA LEU A 56 6.65 4.32 0.14
C LEU A 56 7.85 5.05 -0.47
N ARG A 57 8.41 6.03 0.24
CA ARG A 57 9.49 6.86 -0.28
C ARG A 57 10.74 6.03 -0.55
N GLU A 58 11.19 5.25 0.43
CA GLU A 58 12.44 4.49 0.33
C GLU A 58 12.37 3.33 -0.65
N SER A 59 11.19 2.77 -0.88
CA SER A 59 11.02 1.68 -1.84
C SER A 59 10.68 2.14 -3.25
N LEU A 60 9.68 3.02 -3.42
CA LEU A 60 9.18 3.45 -4.72
C LEU A 60 9.95 4.66 -5.26
N ILE A 61 10.10 5.72 -4.46
CA ILE A 61 10.58 7.02 -4.96
C ILE A 61 12.10 7.03 -5.04
N ALA A 62 12.77 6.81 -3.91
CA ALA A 62 14.22 6.81 -3.76
C ALA A 62 14.85 5.41 -3.91
N GLY A 63 14.05 4.38 -4.22
CA GLY A 63 14.55 3.03 -4.40
C GLY A 63 15.54 2.88 -5.56
N SER A 64 16.36 1.84 -5.52
CA SER A 64 17.29 1.51 -6.60
C SER A 64 16.58 0.92 -7.82
N GLY A 65 17.22 1.04 -8.98
CA GLY A 65 16.65 0.70 -10.28
C GLY A 65 15.76 1.82 -10.85
N SER A 66 15.06 1.51 -11.95
CA SER A 66 14.16 2.45 -12.61
C SER A 66 12.91 2.72 -11.77
N ARG A 67 12.56 3.99 -11.55
CA ARG A 67 11.28 4.35 -10.91
C ARG A 67 10.09 3.83 -11.72
N ALA A 68 10.14 3.91 -13.06
CA ALA A 68 9.08 3.38 -13.92
C ALA A 68 8.90 1.85 -13.75
N ASP A 69 9.98 1.10 -13.53
CA ASP A 69 9.89 -0.35 -13.25
C ASP A 69 9.15 -0.62 -11.94
N ARG A 70 9.42 0.20 -10.91
CA ARG A 70 8.73 0.10 -9.62
C ARG A 70 7.27 0.56 -9.70
N GLU A 71 6.95 1.58 -10.49
CA GLU A 71 5.56 1.97 -10.78
C GLU A 71 4.78 0.84 -11.46
N LEU A 72 5.40 0.05 -12.36
CA LEU A 72 4.78 -1.13 -12.97
C LEU A 72 4.50 -2.24 -11.96
N ILE A 73 5.42 -2.50 -11.02
CA ILE A 73 5.18 -3.47 -9.93
C ILE A 73 4.04 -3.01 -9.04
N ALA A 74 4.03 -1.73 -8.66
CA ALA A 74 2.99 -1.13 -7.85
C ALA A 74 1.62 -1.20 -8.55
N ALA A 75 1.58 -0.95 -9.86
CA ALA A 75 0.40 -1.13 -10.69
C ALA A 75 -0.08 -2.59 -10.71
N GLY A 76 0.84 -3.55 -10.84
CA GLY A 76 0.53 -4.97 -10.83
C GLY A 76 -0.08 -5.42 -9.50
N ALA A 77 0.53 -5.02 -8.38
CA ALA A 77 0.01 -5.29 -7.04
C ALA A 77 -1.39 -4.65 -6.85
N SER A 78 -1.57 -3.43 -7.36
CA SER A 78 -2.85 -2.70 -7.33
C SER A 78 -3.95 -3.39 -8.14
N GLN A 79 -3.62 -3.94 -9.32
CA GLN A 79 -4.55 -4.73 -10.12
C GLN A 79 -4.92 -6.04 -9.41
N ALA A 80 -3.93 -6.76 -8.87
CA ALA A 80 -4.18 -8.00 -8.12
C ALA A 80 -5.03 -7.76 -6.87
N ASN A 81 -4.85 -6.62 -6.19
CA ASN A 81 -5.65 -6.20 -5.03
C ASN A 81 -7.02 -5.61 -5.41
N ARG A 82 -7.33 -5.42 -6.70
CA ARG A 82 -8.56 -4.77 -7.20
C ARG A 82 -8.75 -3.36 -6.64
N CYS A 83 -7.68 -2.55 -6.64
CA CYS A 83 -7.70 -1.17 -6.14
C CYS A 83 -7.71 -0.16 -7.31
N PRO A 84 -8.89 0.29 -7.80
CA PRO A 84 -9.00 1.16 -8.98
C PRO A 84 -8.30 2.51 -8.78
N PHE A 85 -8.42 3.10 -7.59
CA PHE A 85 -7.75 4.36 -7.24
C PHE A 85 -6.23 4.27 -7.50
N CYS A 86 -5.59 3.20 -7.02
CA CYS A 86 -4.15 3.03 -7.16
C CYS A 86 -3.75 2.67 -8.59
N VAL A 87 -4.55 1.87 -9.31
CA VAL A 87 -4.31 1.61 -10.75
C VAL A 87 -4.31 2.91 -11.55
N ASP A 88 -5.30 3.77 -11.33
CA ASP A 88 -5.37 5.08 -11.98
C ASP A 88 -4.19 5.98 -11.58
N ALA A 89 -3.77 5.95 -10.31
CA ALA A 89 -2.64 6.74 -9.83
C ALA A 89 -1.32 6.32 -10.51
N HIS A 90 -1.06 5.02 -10.61
CA HIS A 90 0.14 4.52 -11.28
C HIS A 90 0.10 4.77 -12.80
N ALA A 91 -1.08 4.70 -13.44
CA ALA A 91 -1.22 5.12 -14.84
C ALA A 91 -0.82 6.59 -15.04
N VAL A 92 -1.26 7.49 -14.16
CA VAL A 92 -0.88 8.91 -14.17
C VAL A 92 0.63 9.09 -13.97
N LEU A 93 1.26 8.33 -13.06
CA LEU A 93 2.70 8.41 -12.80
C LEU A 93 3.52 7.86 -13.98
N LEU A 94 3.05 6.82 -14.68
CA LEU A 94 3.65 6.37 -15.94
C LEU A 94 3.55 7.44 -17.03
N HIS A 95 2.41 8.15 -17.14
CA HIS A 95 2.35 9.32 -18.02
C HIS A 95 3.36 10.40 -17.64
N ALA A 96 3.62 10.62 -16.34
CA ALA A 96 4.61 11.57 -15.86
C ALA A 96 6.05 11.19 -16.25
N HIS A 97 6.36 9.89 -16.31
CA HIS A 97 7.63 9.38 -16.87
C HIS A 97 7.74 9.52 -18.39
N GLY A 98 6.63 9.77 -19.09
CA GLY A 98 6.57 9.84 -20.56
C GLY A 98 6.13 8.54 -21.20
N ASP A 99 5.89 7.49 -20.41
CA ASP A 99 5.47 6.17 -20.85
C ASP A 99 3.96 6.11 -21.06
N HIS A 100 3.46 6.90 -22.02
CA HIS A 100 2.03 7.07 -22.24
C HIS A 100 1.32 5.77 -22.62
N ASP A 101 1.94 4.94 -23.45
CA ASP A 101 1.37 3.66 -23.86
C ASP A 101 1.33 2.67 -22.69
N LEU A 102 2.35 2.67 -21.82
CA LEU A 102 2.36 1.85 -20.60
C LEU A 102 1.28 2.33 -19.61
N GLY A 103 1.16 3.63 -19.39
CA GLY A 103 0.13 4.19 -18.51
C GLY A 103 -1.28 3.80 -18.98
N GLU A 104 -1.53 3.84 -20.28
CA GLU A 104 -2.81 3.46 -20.85
C GLU A 104 -3.05 1.95 -20.85
N ALA A 105 -2.01 1.13 -21.02
CA ALA A 105 -2.12 -0.32 -20.86
C ALA A 105 -2.48 -0.70 -19.41
N VAL A 106 -1.84 -0.04 -18.43
CA VAL A 106 -2.14 -0.22 -17.00
C VAL A 106 -3.58 0.20 -16.68
N ALA A 107 -4.01 1.38 -17.14
CA ALA A 107 -5.37 1.89 -16.89
C ALA A 107 -6.46 0.99 -17.48
N ARG A 108 -6.20 0.34 -18.62
CA ARG A 108 -7.12 -0.61 -19.26
C ARG A 108 -6.95 -2.05 -18.80
N ALA A 109 -6.01 -2.33 -17.89
CA ALA A 109 -5.63 -3.68 -17.49
C ALA A 109 -5.29 -4.60 -18.69
N THR A 110 -4.68 -4.05 -19.73
CA THR A 110 -4.18 -4.80 -20.90
C THR A 110 -2.69 -5.10 -20.74
N THR A 111 -2.21 -6.14 -21.41
CA THR A 111 -0.78 -6.45 -21.45
C THR A 111 -0.01 -5.36 -22.19
N PRO A 112 1.05 -4.78 -21.59
CA PRO A 112 1.95 -3.89 -22.30
C PRO A 112 2.58 -4.55 -23.54
N GLY A 113 2.81 -3.77 -24.61
CA GLY A 113 3.49 -4.26 -25.81
C GLY A 113 5.00 -4.52 -25.59
N ASP A 114 5.61 -3.81 -24.65
CA ASP A 114 6.98 -4.05 -24.20
C ASP A 114 7.04 -5.29 -23.28
N GLU A 115 7.82 -6.28 -23.67
CA GLU A 115 7.94 -7.54 -22.92
C GLU A 115 8.55 -7.38 -21.52
N ARG A 116 9.52 -6.48 -21.34
CA ARG A 116 10.11 -6.20 -20.02
C ARG A 116 9.05 -5.57 -19.12
N ALA A 117 8.32 -4.59 -19.64
CA ALA A 117 7.25 -3.94 -18.89
C ALA A 117 6.13 -4.93 -18.53
N ALA A 118 5.75 -5.82 -19.45
CA ALA A 118 4.77 -6.87 -19.22
C ALA A 118 5.22 -7.84 -18.11
N ARG A 119 6.50 -8.24 -18.10
CA ARG A 119 7.07 -9.09 -17.03
C ARG A 119 7.08 -8.41 -15.67
N LEU A 120 7.40 -7.12 -15.59
CA LEU A 120 7.39 -6.37 -14.32
C LEU A 120 5.97 -6.23 -13.77
N LEU A 121 5.01 -5.90 -14.63
CA LEU A 121 3.60 -5.79 -14.28
C LEU A 121 3.05 -7.15 -13.78
N GLU A 122 3.38 -8.24 -14.48
CA GLU A 122 2.96 -9.58 -14.08
C GLU A 122 3.61 -10.05 -12.79
N TRP A 123 4.91 -9.77 -12.60
CA TRP A 123 5.60 -10.05 -11.34
C TRP A 123 4.92 -9.34 -10.16
N GLY A 124 4.54 -8.05 -10.33
CA GLY A 124 3.77 -7.32 -9.33
C GLY A 124 2.37 -7.88 -9.08
N ARG A 125 1.72 -8.53 -10.06
CA ARG A 125 0.46 -9.26 -9.80
C ARG A 125 0.71 -10.53 -8.99
N ALA A 126 1.76 -11.27 -9.32
CA ALA A 126 2.13 -12.52 -8.68
C ALA A 126 2.47 -12.36 -7.19
N THR A 127 2.94 -11.18 -6.75
CA THR A 127 3.24 -10.93 -5.32
C THR A 127 2.03 -11.04 -4.42
N ARG A 128 0.79 -10.96 -4.94
CA ARG A 128 -0.40 -11.21 -4.12
C ARG A 128 -0.48 -12.64 -3.61
N VAL A 129 0.03 -13.61 -4.36
CA VAL A 129 -0.11 -15.03 -4.07
C VAL A 129 1.07 -15.49 -3.21
N PRO A 130 0.85 -15.88 -1.94
CA PRO A 130 1.94 -16.32 -1.08
C PRO A 130 2.65 -17.55 -1.67
N GLY A 131 3.97 -17.50 -1.82
CA GLY A 131 4.76 -18.59 -2.39
C GLY A 131 4.64 -18.77 -3.90
N ALA A 132 4.12 -17.78 -4.64
CA ALA A 132 3.97 -17.87 -6.08
C ALA A 132 5.29 -18.20 -6.81
N SER A 133 5.26 -19.23 -7.67
CA SER A 133 6.40 -19.59 -8.52
C SER A 133 6.79 -18.48 -9.50
N GLY A 134 5.84 -17.63 -9.89
CA GLY A 134 6.03 -16.48 -10.77
C GLY A 134 6.94 -15.37 -10.20
N LEU A 135 7.35 -15.47 -8.93
CA LEU A 135 8.33 -14.55 -8.35
C LEU A 135 9.77 -14.85 -8.80
N THR A 136 9.99 -15.99 -9.45
CA THR A 136 11.28 -16.40 -10.00
C THR A 136 11.15 -16.89 -11.45
N PRO A 137 12.07 -16.51 -12.37
CA PRO A 137 13.21 -15.60 -12.18
C PRO A 137 12.79 -14.14 -12.00
N LEU A 138 13.68 -13.32 -11.42
CA LEU A 138 13.45 -11.88 -11.26
C LEU A 138 13.48 -11.17 -12.62
N PRO A 139 12.50 -10.31 -12.94
CA PRO A 139 12.52 -9.50 -14.16
C PRO A 139 13.43 -8.26 -14.06
N PHE A 140 14.15 -8.10 -12.94
CA PHE A 140 15.05 -7.00 -12.63
C PHE A 140 16.34 -7.52 -11.96
N PRO A 141 17.42 -6.72 -11.91
CA PRO A 141 18.66 -7.10 -11.24
C PRO A 141 18.45 -7.38 -9.74
N ARG A 142 19.12 -8.41 -9.21
CA ARG A 142 19.03 -8.76 -7.78
C ARG A 142 19.45 -7.63 -6.84
N ALA A 143 20.34 -6.74 -7.30
CA ALA A 143 20.75 -5.55 -6.55
C ALA A 143 19.57 -4.61 -6.23
N ASP A 144 18.49 -4.66 -7.02
CA ASP A 144 17.31 -3.82 -6.83
C ASP A 144 16.17 -4.51 -6.07
N LEU A 145 16.42 -5.71 -5.55
CA LEU A 145 15.41 -6.56 -4.91
C LEU A 145 14.68 -5.84 -3.78
N ALA A 146 15.40 -5.16 -2.88
CA ALA A 146 14.81 -4.47 -1.74
C ALA A 146 13.81 -3.40 -2.18
N SER A 147 14.13 -2.60 -3.20
CA SER A 147 13.25 -1.54 -3.68
C SER A 147 12.02 -2.11 -4.41
N HIS A 148 12.17 -3.19 -5.18
CA HIS A 148 11.05 -3.79 -5.91
C HIS A 148 10.10 -4.57 -4.98
N LEU A 149 10.64 -5.37 -4.03
CA LEU A 149 9.83 -6.03 -2.98
C LEU A 149 9.19 -5.02 -2.03
N GLY A 150 9.97 -4.04 -1.56
CA GLY A 150 9.45 -2.96 -0.72
C GLY A 150 8.30 -2.22 -1.39
N THR A 151 8.40 -1.97 -2.70
CA THR A 151 7.32 -1.36 -3.47
C THR A 151 6.08 -2.24 -3.47
N ALA A 152 6.22 -3.54 -3.79
CA ALA A 152 5.09 -4.47 -3.76
C ALA A 152 4.40 -4.50 -2.38
N PHE A 153 5.17 -4.61 -1.29
CA PHE A 153 4.63 -4.62 0.07
C PHE A 153 3.98 -3.30 0.48
N THR A 154 4.57 -2.17 0.10
CA THR A 154 3.95 -0.85 0.30
C THR A 154 2.58 -0.82 -0.34
N PHE A 155 2.42 -1.31 -1.57
CA PHE A 155 1.13 -1.28 -2.25
C PHE A 155 0.17 -2.37 -1.78
N HIS A 156 0.63 -3.53 -1.32
CA HIS A 156 -0.25 -4.45 -0.60
C HIS A 156 -0.86 -3.81 0.66
N PHE A 157 -0.10 -2.96 1.37
CA PHE A 157 -0.63 -2.17 2.49
C PHE A 157 -1.54 -1.02 2.02
N ILE A 158 -1.03 -0.12 1.18
CA ILE A 158 -1.73 1.10 0.75
C ILE A 158 -3.01 0.76 -0.01
N ASN A 159 -3.01 -0.24 -0.91
CA ASN A 159 -4.23 -0.61 -1.63
C ASN A 159 -5.35 -0.99 -0.66
N ARG A 160 -5.03 -1.65 0.45
CA ARG A 160 -6.02 -2.05 1.46
C ARG A 160 -6.53 -0.87 2.25
N ILE A 161 -5.65 0.04 2.66
CA ILE A 161 -6.02 1.31 3.29
C ILE A 161 -6.94 2.12 2.37
N VAL A 162 -6.55 2.29 1.11
CA VAL A 162 -7.30 3.06 0.11
C VAL A 162 -8.66 2.43 -0.16
N SER A 163 -8.73 1.11 -0.41
CA SER A 163 -9.99 0.44 -0.68
C SER A 163 -10.95 0.43 0.52
N ALA A 164 -10.41 0.45 1.75
CA ALA A 164 -11.22 0.48 2.97
C ALA A 164 -11.71 1.90 3.31
N LEU A 165 -10.83 2.90 3.20
CA LEU A 165 -11.03 4.22 3.82
C LEU A 165 -11.13 5.38 2.82
N LEU A 166 -10.96 5.14 1.52
CA LEU A 166 -11.15 6.14 0.48
C LEU A 166 -12.25 5.75 -0.51
N THR A 167 -12.86 6.77 -1.12
CA THR A 167 -13.63 6.60 -2.35
C THR A 167 -12.71 6.18 -3.50
N GLU A 168 -13.25 5.47 -4.48
CA GLU A 168 -12.47 4.95 -5.62
C GLU A 168 -11.97 6.05 -6.58
N ASN A 169 -12.47 7.29 -6.45
CA ASN A 169 -12.12 8.37 -7.35
C ASN A 169 -10.77 9.00 -6.99
N LEU A 170 -9.79 8.85 -7.89
CA LEU A 170 -8.51 9.56 -7.80
C LEU A 170 -8.68 11.06 -8.04
N LEU A 171 -9.38 11.43 -9.11
CA LEU A 171 -9.60 12.81 -9.49
C LEU A 171 -11.06 13.23 -9.22
N PRO A 172 -11.32 14.54 -9.00
CA PRO A 172 -12.67 15.03 -8.82
C PRO A 172 -13.61 14.56 -9.92
N ALA A 173 -14.84 14.18 -9.53
CA ALA A 173 -15.89 13.69 -10.43
C ALA A 173 -15.49 12.49 -11.32
N GLY A 174 -14.45 11.72 -10.95
CA GLY A 174 -14.00 10.58 -11.73
C GLY A 174 -13.27 10.97 -13.02
N ALA A 175 -12.71 12.18 -13.09
CA ALA A 175 -12.05 12.70 -14.29
C ALA A 175 -10.89 11.82 -14.77
N GLN A 176 -10.31 10.98 -13.91
CA GLN A 176 -9.25 10.04 -14.27
C GLN A 176 -9.68 8.98 -15.29
N ARG A 177 -10.99 8.81 -15.56
CA ARG A 177 -11.49 7.93 -16.64
C ARG A 177 -11.07 8.41 -18.03
N TRP A 178 -10.79 9.71 -18.19
CA TRP A 178 -10.38 10.31 -19.45
C TRP A 178 -8.86 10.31 -19.61
N GLN A 179 -8.35 9.72 -20.70
CA GLN A 179 -6.91 9.70 -21.03
C GLN A 179 -6.30 11.11 -21.02
N ALA A 180 -7.00 12.09 -21.58
CA ALA A 180 -6.52 13.48 -21.62
C ALA A 180 -6.30 14.05 -20.21
N ALA A 181 -7.18 13.73 -19.26
CA ALA A 181 -7.03 14.16 -17.86
C ALA A 181 -5.83 13.47 -17.20
N ARG A 182 -5.69 12.15 -17.36
CA ARG A 182 -4.53 11.40 -16.82
C ARG A 182 -3.21 11.95 -17.35
N SER A 183 -3.13 12.15 -18.67
CA SER A 183 -1.95 12.68 -19.35
C SER A 183 -1.61 14.11 -18.91
N LEU A 184 -2.63 14.97 -18.74
CA LEU A 184 -2.43 16.35 -18.29
C LEU A 184 -1.93 16.42 -16.84
N VAL A 185 -2.50 15.62 -15.94
CA VAL A 185 -2.03 15.52 -14.55
C VAL A 185 -0.62 14.93 -14.51
N GLY A 186 -0.33 13.88 -15.30
CA GLY A 186 1.02 13.30 -15.37
C GLY A 186 2.07 14.32 -15.81
N ARG A 187 1.74 15.15 -16.82
CA ARG A 187 2.65 16.23 -17.26
C ARG A 187 2.93 17.25 -16.17
N SER A 188 1.95 17.61 -15.34
CA SER A 188 2.15 18.64 -14.30
C SER A 188 3.12 18.20 -13.18
N VAL A 189 3.24 16.89 -12.94
CA VAL A 189 4.16 16.33 -11.92
C VAL A 189 5.44 15.73 -12.51
N SER A 190 5.59 15.70 -13.84
CA SER A 190 6.69 15.05 -14.55
C SER A 190 8.10 15.42 -14.06
N ARG A 191 8.35 16.70 -13.76
CA ARG A 191 9.67 17.16 -13.27
C ARG A 191 10.02 16.52 -11.92
N VAL A 192 9.05 16.48 -10.99
CA VAL A 192 9.25 15.88 -9.67
C VAL A 192 9.34 14.36 -9.79
N VAL A 193 8.48 13.75 -10.61
CA VAL A 193 8.47 12.30 -10.79
C VAL A 193 9.79 11.77 -11.37
N ARG A 194 10.44 12.53 -12.25
CA ARG A 194 11.72 12.17 -12.87
C ARG A 194 12.95 12.65 -12.08
N ALA A 195 12.76 13.29 -10.93
CA ALA A 195 13.88 13.72 -10.11
C ALA A 195 14.53 12.52 -9.41
N ASP A 196 15.85 12.57 -9.27
CA ASP A 196 16.59 11.61 -8.45
C ASP A 196 16.44 11.98 -6.98
N HIS A 197 16.19 10.98 -6.13
CA HIS A 197 16.04 11.15 -4.69
C HIS A 197 17.06 10.30 -3.95
N THR A 198 17.76 10.91 -3.00
CA THR A 198 18.71 10.19 -2.14
C THR A 198 17.94 9.25 -1.19
N PRO A 199 18.29 7.94 -1.15
CA PRO A 199 17.78 7.01 -0.16
C PRO A 199 18.12 7.45 1.28
N GLY A 200 17.24 7.13 2.22
CA GLY A 200 17.43 7.30 3.65
C GLY A 200 16.82 8.57 4.24
N ALA A 201 16.42 9.56 3.43
CA ALA A 201 16.00 10.85 3.96
C ALA A 201 14.68 10.82 4.76
N SER A 202 13.81 9.82 4.56
CA SER A 202 12.61 9.67 5.40
C SER A 202 12.88 8.97 6.74
N LEU A 203 14.04 8.33 6.91
CA LEU A 203 14.34 7.59 8.14
C LEU A 203 14.48 8.52 9.35
N ALA A 204 14.85 9.79 9.14
CA ALA A 204 14.88 10.80 10.18
C ALA A 204 13.49 11.16 10.74
N LEU A 205 12.41 10.72 10.09
CA LEU A 205 11.03 10.89 10.54
C LEU A 205 10.55 9.74 11.43
N LEU A 206 11.38 8.69 11.61
CA LEU A 206 11.01 7.47 12.31
C LEU A 206 11.63 7.42 13.70
N ASP A 207 10.86 6.93 14.67
CA ASP A 207 11.33 6.75 16.05
C ASP A 207 12.10 5.44 16.18
N SER A 208 13.43 5.50 16.05
CA SER A 208 14.37 4.39 16.27
C SER A 208 13.98 3.08 15.56
N PRO A 209 13.88 3.08 14.22
CA PRO A 209 13.48 1.89 13.48
C PRO A 209 14.52 0.76 13.65
N GLY A 210 14.05 -0.49 13.74
CA GLY A 210 14.92 -1.65 13.71
C GLY A 210 15.56 -1.87 12.33
N PRO A 211 16.41 -2.89 12.16
CA PRO A 211 17.10 -3.14 10.89
C PRO A 211 16.17 -3.63 9.77
N GLY A 212 15.01 -4.19 10.12
CA GLY A 212 14.09 -4.82 9.17
C GLY A 212 14.51 -6.22 8.72
N PRO A 213 13.81 -6.78 7.72
CA PRO A 213 13.99 -8.15 7.28
C PRO A 213 15.24 -8.35 6.43
N ALA A 214 15.71 -9.61 6.35
CA ALA A 214 16.96 -9.97 5.68
C ALA A 214 17.00 -9.60 4.19
N TRP A 215 15.87 -9.64 3.48
CA TRP A 215 15.79 -9.26 2.05
C TRP A 215 16.03 -7.76 1.80
N ALA A 216 15.96 -6.94 2.84
CA ALA A 216 16.18 -5.49 2.78
C ALA A 216 17.44 -5.03 3.53
N ALA A 217 18.25 -5.96 4.05
CA ALA A 217 19.39 -5.62 4.90
C ALA A 217 20.40 -4.72 4.16
N GLY A 218 20.91 -3.70 4.86
CA GLY A 218 21.83 -2.72 4.28
C GLY A 218 21.18 -1.65 3.39
N THR A 219 19.84 -1.63 3.28
CA THR A 219 19.11 -0.61 2.51
C THR A 219 18.22 0.24 3.42
N SER A 220 17.78 1.41 2.93
CA SER A 220 16.80 2.24 3.66
C SER A 220 15.40 1.62 3.73
N VAL A 221 15.11 0.63 2.89
CA VAL A 221 13.82 -0.08 2.86
C VAL A 221 13.60 -0.90 4.14
N GLY A 222 14.65 -1.52 4.67
CA GLY A 222 14.56 -2.40 5.84
C GLY A 222 13.99 -1.68 7.08
N PRO A 223 14.64 -0.60 7.55
CA PRO A 223 14.14 0.17 8.68
C PRO A 223 12.76 0.79 8.46
N ALA A 224 12.46 1.23 7.23
CA ALA A 224 11.15 1.77 6.90
C ALA A 224 10.05 0.69 6.96
N TYR A 225 10.33 -0.53 6.49
CA TYR A 225 9.42 -1.67 6.57
C TYR A 225 9.17 -2.07 8.02
N ASP A 226 10.24 -2.13 8.82
CA ASP A 226 10.16 -2.46 10.24
C ASP A 226 9.27 -1.48 11.02
N ALA A 227 9.47 -0.17 10.79
CA ALA A 227 8.66 0.86 11.43
C ALA A 227 7.17 0.72 11.08
N LEU A 228 6.84 0.45 9.80
CA LEU A 228 5.45 0.29 9.38
C LEU A 228 4.82 -0.98 9.99
N ARG A 229 5.57 -2.08 10.01
CA ARG A 229 5.16 -3.33 10.68
C ARG A 229 4.88 -3.08 12.15
N ALA A 230 5.79 -2.43 12.86
CA ALA A 230 5.65 -2.13 14.28
C ALA A 230 4.45 -1.22 14.56
N ALA A 231 4.22 -0.20 13.73
CA ALA A 231 3.08 0.71 13.89
C ALA A 231 1.73 0.03 13.58
N ALA A 232 1.65 -0.75 12.50
CA ALA A 232 0.43 -1.42 12.07
C ALA A 232 0.02 -2.57 13.01
N THR A 233 0.98 -3.32 13.53
CA THR A 233 0.71 -4.45 14.45
C THR A 233 0.11 -4.02 15.78
N LYS A 234 0.28 -2.75 16.21
CA LYS A 234 -0.40 -2.21 17.41
C LYS A 234 -1.92 -2.30 17.32
N GLY A 235 -2.50 -2.30 16.12
CA GLY A 235 -3.94 -2.44 15.93
C GLY A 235 -4.49 -3.80 16.39
N ALA A 236 -3.64 -4.82 16.57
CA ALA A 236 -4.04 -6.10 17.15
C ALA A 236 -4.62 -5.96 18.57
N GLY A 237 -4.15 -4.97 19.36
CA GLY A 237 -4.64 -4.72 20.72
C GLY A 237 -6.08 -4.20 20.79
N LEU A 238 -6.73 -3.98 19.65
CA LEU A 238 -8.15 -3.62 19.56
C LEU A 238 -9.06 -4.85 19.45
N LEU A 239 -8.48 -6.05 19.39
CA LEU A 239 -9.18 -7.32 19.34
C LEU A 239 -8.96 -8.08 20.65
N ASP A 240 -9.93 -8.88 21.06
CA ASP A 240 -9.70 -9.89 22.09
C ASP A 240 -8.90 -11.09 21.53
N ASP A 241 -8.42 -11.97 22.42
CA ASP A 241 -7.56 -13.10 22.03
C ASP A 241 -8.24 -14.05 21.04
N ALA A 242 -9.57 -14.21 21.14
CA ALA A 242 -10.32 -15.08 20.25
C ALA A 242 -10.42 -14.46 18.84
N ASP A 243 -10.73 -13.17 18.76
CA ASP A 243 -10.79 -12.40 17.51
C ASP A 243 -9.43 -12.33 16.84
N LEU A 244 -8.39 -12.07 17.61
CA LEU A 244 -7.01 -12.05 17.12
C LEU A 244 -6.60 -13.42 16.55
N GLY A 245 -6.85 -14.50 17.30
CA GLY A 245 -6.53 -15.86 16.85
C GLY A 245 -7.26 -16.23 15.55
N LEU A 246 -8.55 -15.88 15.46
CA LEU A 246 -9.33 -16.13 14.24
C LEU A 246 -8.75 -15.38 13.02
N VAL A 247 -8.41 -14.11 13.18
CA VAL A 247 -7.84 -13.29 12.10
C VAL A 247 -6.52 -13.91 11.62
N GLN A 248 -5.63 -14.23 12.57
CA GLN A 248 -4.32 -14.83 12.27
C GLN A 248 -4.44 -16.17 11.57
N GLU A 249 -5.31 -17.06 12.04
CA GLU A 249 -5.51 -18.39 11.43
C GLU A 249 -6.08 -18.27 10.00
N THR A 250 -7.04 -17.38 9.80
CA THR A 250 -7.66 -17.17 8.49
C THR A 250 -6.66 -16.59 7.49
N VAL A 251 -5.87 -15.60 7.91
CA VAL A 251 -4.82 -15.00 7.08
C VAL A 251 -3.69 -16.00 6.80
N ALA A 252 -3.31 -16.83 7.77
CA ALA A 252 -2.30 -17.88 7.59
C ALA A 252 -2.70 -18.88 6.48
N ARG A 253 -3.98 -19.25 6.40
CA ARG A 253 -4.51 -20.17 5.39
C ARG A 253 -4.79 -19.52 4.02
N TRP A 254 -4.75 -18.20 3.94
CA TRP A 254 -5.02 -17.48 2.70
C TRP A 254 -3.95 -17.79 1.63
N ASP A 255 -4.40 -17.96 0.39
CA ASP A 255 -3.63 -18.44 -0.76
C ASP A 255 -3.50 -17.39 -1.88
N GLY A 256 -3.89 -16.15 -1.63
CA GLY A 256 -3.88 -15.09 -2.64
C GLY A 256 -5.24 -14.82 -3.28
N THR A 257 -6.19 -15.76 -3.17
CA THR A 257 -7.49 -15.65 -3.84
C THR A 257 -8.35 -14.52 -3.26
N HIS A 258 -9.29 -14.01 -4.06
CA HIS A 258 -10.31 -13.11 -3.54
C HIS A 258 -11.41 -13.94 -2.89
N PRO A 259 -11.91 -13.58 -1.69
CA PRO A 259 -12.98 -14.33 -1.05
C PRO A 259 -14.21 -14.48 -1.96
N PRO A 260 -14.91 -15.64 -1.91
CA PRO A 260 -16.14 -15.85 -2.67
C PRO A 260 -17.22 -14.82 -2.32
N THR A 261 -18.21 -14.63 -3.20
CA THR A 261 -19.29 -13.65 -2.99
C THR A 261 -20.03 -13.89 -1.68
N VAL A 262 -20.39 -15.14 -1.42
CA VAL A 262 -20.79 -15.63 -0.10
C VAL A 262 -19.52 -16.12 0.57
N TRP A 263 -19.11 -15.50 1.67
CA TRP A 263 -17.89 -15.83 2.41
C TRP A 263 -18.28 -16.42 3.78
N PRO A 264 -18.45 -17.76 3.89
CA PRO A 264 -18.92 -18.40 5.13
C PRO A 264 -17.99 -18.22 6.32
N GLU A 265 -16.68 -18.11 6.08
CA GLU A 265 -15.67 -17.90 7.12
C GLU A 265 -15.60 -16.44 7.61
N LEU A 266 -16.33 -15.51 6.98
CA LEU A 266 -16.39 -14.14 7.44
C LEU A 266 -17.25 -14.04 8.70
N PRO A 267 -16.72 -13.52 9.82
CA PRO A 267 -17.45 -13.50 11.09
C PRO A 267 -18.74 -12.71 11.02
N ASP A 268 -19.70 -13.11 11.86
CA ASP A 268 -20.94 -12.37 12.01
C ASP A 268 -20.66 -10.95 12.52
N ARG A 269 -21.40 -10.00 11.95
CA ARG A 269 -21.21 -8.57 12.22
C ARG A 269 -21.61 -8.19 13.63
N ALA A 270 -22.64 -8.82 14.21
CA ALA A 270 -23.12 -8.51 15.55
C ALA A 270 -22.29 -9.23 16.62
N GLU A 271 -21.83 -10.45 16.34
CA GLU A 271 -21.09 -11.25 17.32
C GLU A 271 -19.60 -10.89 17.39
N ARG A 272 -18.95 -10.69 16.23
CA ARG A 272 -17.49 -10.51 16.13
C ARG A 272 -17.10 -9.36 15.17
N PRO A 273 -17.58 -8.14 15.42
CA PRO A 273 -17.39 -7.00 14.52
C PRO A 273 -15.91 -6.64 14.29
N GLY A 274 -15.05 -6.85 15.30
CA GLY A 274 -13.61 -6.56 15.22
C GLY A 274 -12.88 -7.51 14.27
N ALA A 275 -12.99 -8.81 14.50
CA ALA A 275 -12.44 -9.82 13.59
C ALA A 275 -12.97 -9.66 12.15
N ARG A 276 -14.27 -9.37 12.00
CA ARG A 276 -14.89 -9.11 10.68
C ARG A 276 -14.21 -7.96 9.95
N LEU A 277 -14.05 -6.80 10.60
CA LEU A 277 -13.39 -5.64 9.97
C LEU A 277 -11.93 -5.91 9.62
N ALA A 278 -11.17 -6.57 10.52
CA ALA A 278 -9.78 -6.92 10.25
C ALA A 278 -9.65 -7.87 9.05
N LEU A 279 -10.52 -8.88 8.93
CA LEU A 279 -10.53 -9.82 7.80
C LEU A 279 -10.96 -9.17 6.49
N LEU A 280 -11.95 -8.28 6.53
CA LEU A 280 -12.32 -7.49 5.37
C LEU A 280 -11.15 -6.61 4.93
N ALA A 281 -10.52 -5.84 5.84
CA ALA A 281 -9.35 -5.03 5.54
C ALA A 281 -8.21 -5.83 4.91
N ALA A 282 -7.98 -7.03 5.43
CA ALA A 282 -6.98 -7.98 4.96
C ALA A 282 -7.27 -8.52 3.54
N LEU A 283 -8.46 -9.07 3.30
CA LEU A 283 -8.69 -9.95 2.15
C LEU A 283 -9.63 -9.36 1.10
N ALA A 284 -10.55 -8.48 1.51
CA ALA A 284 -11.55 -7.86 0.65
C ALA A 284 -11.96 -6.45 1.13
N PRO A 285 -11.02 -5.48 1.22
CA PRO A 285 -11.25 -4.17 1.83
C PRO A 285 -12.35 -3.37 1.12
N TYR A 286 -12.54 -3.61 -0.19
CA TYR A 286 -13.60 -3.04 -1.01
C TYR A 286 -15.02 -3.50 -0.61
N ARG A 287 -15.17 -4.50 0.26
CA ARG A 287 -16.46 -5.00 0.76
C ARG A 287 -16.87 -4.43 2.11
N ILE A 288 -16.03 -3.62 2.77
CA ILE A 288 -16.40 -2.96 4.03
C ILE A 288 -17.59 -2.03 3.79
N THR A 289 -18.63 -2.17 4.61
CA THR A 289 -19.85 -1.35 4.54
C THR A 289 -19.99 -0.41 5.74
N ASP A 290 -20.90 0.58 5.65
CA ASP A 290 -21.26 1.44 6.77
C ASP A 290 -21.74 0.65 7.98
N GLU A 291 -22.48 -0.44 7.77
CA GLU A 291 -22.94 -1.31 8.85
C GLU A 291 -21.82 -2.09 9.52
N ASP A 292 -20.80 -2.54 8.77
CA ASP A 292 -19.63 -3.20 9.36
C ASP A 292 -18.88 -2.24 10.30
N VAL A 293 -18.71 -0.99 9.87
CA VAL A 293 -18.07 0.05 10.67
C VAL A 293 -18.93 0.44 11.86
N ALA A 294 -20.24 0.64 11.66
CA ALA A 294 -21.15 1.04 12.73
C ALA A 294 -21.28 -0.03 13.83
N ALA A 295 -21.23 -1.31 13.46
CA ALA A 295 -21.29 -2.42 14.42
C ALA A 295 -20.05 -2.47 15.32
N TRP A 296 -18.86 -2.15 14.79
CA TRP A 296 -17.63 -2.17 15.56
C TRP A 296 -17.36 -0.86 16.29
N ARG A 297 -17.58 0.28 15.62
CA ARG A 297 -17.19 1.61 16.10
C ARG A 297 -18.22 2.18 17.07
N VAL A 298 -18.42 1.47 18.17
CA VAL A 298 -19.17 1.89 19.35
C VAL A 298 -18.20 2.42 20.41
N PRO A 299 -18.64 3.25 21.38
CA PRO A 299 -17.76 3.71 22.46
C PRO A 299 -17.04 2.54 23.15
N PRO A 300 -15.71 2.61 23.37
CA PRO A 300 -14.83 3.79 23.26
C PRO A 300 -14.10 3.96 21.91
N PHE A 301 -14.44 3.22 20.85
CA PHE A 301 -13.68 3.22 19.60
C PHE A 301 -13.90 4.48 18.75
N THR A 302 -12.79 5.03 18.22
CA THR A 302 -12.75 6.29 17.46
C THR A 302 -12.21 6.08 16.04
N ASP A 303 -12.09 7.16 15.25
CA ASP A 303 -11.38 7.12 13.95
C ASP A 303 -9.96 6.56 14.10
N HIS A 304 -9.26 6.96 15.16
CA HIS A 304 -7.91 6.47 15.47
C HIS A 304 -7.90 4.95 15.61
N CYS A 305 -8.86 4.40 16.37
CA CYS A 305 -9.00 2.95 16.54
C CYS A 305 -9.34 2.28 15.20
N LEU A 306 -10.24 2.84 14.41
CA LEU A 306 -10.61 2.28 13.11
C LEU A 306 -9.42 2.21 12.15
N VAL A 307 -8.66 3.29 12.01
CA VAL A 307 -7.47 3.30 11.14
C VAL A 307 -6.44 2.27 11.61
N HIS A 308 -6.21 2.13 12.92
CA HIS A 308 -5.32 1.10 13.44
C HIS A 308 -5.81 -0.33 13.19
N LEU A 309 -7.11 -0.61 13.34
CA LEU A 309 -7.66 -1.94 13.08
C LEU A 309 -7.55 -2.31 11.59
N ILE A 310 -7.89 -1.38 10.70
CA ILE A 310 -7.74 -1.57 9.26
C ILE A 310 -6.27 -1.75 8.88
N ALA A 311 -5.36 -0.96 9.47
CA ALA A 311 -3.93 -1.08 9.24
C ALA A 311 -3.38 -2.43 9.73
N TYR A 312 -3.87 -2.95 10.86
CA TYR A 312 -3.53 -4.28 11.35
C TYR A 312 -3.93 -5.36 10.34
N GLY A 313 -5.19 -5.38 9.90
CA GLY A 313 -5.65 -6.33 8.87
C GLY A 313 -4.87 -6.20 7.57
N ALA A 314 -4.58 -4.97 7.15
CA ALA A 314 -3.78 -4.70 5.96
C ALA A 314 -2.36 -5.27 6.06
N PHE A 315 -1.69 -5.07 7.19
CA PHE A 315 -0.32 -5.52 7.39
C PHE A 315 -0.23 -7.02 7.69
N ALA A 316 -1.23 -7.62 8.35
CA ALA A 316 -1.27 -9.07 8.58
C ALA A 316 -1.15 -9.86 7.26
N VAL A 317 -1.74 -9.35 6.18
CA VAL A 317 -1.60 -9.98 4.86
C VAL A 317 -0.26 -9.68 4.20
N VAL A 318 0.31 -8.49 4.42
CA VAL A 318 1.68 -8.20 3.99
C VAL A 318 2.66 -9.18 4.65
N ASP A 319 2.51 -9.42 5.94
CA ASP A 319 3.31 -10.40 6.71
C ASP A 319 3.12 -11.83 6.19
N ARG A 320 1.89 -12.22 5.83
CA ARG A 320 1.61 -13.51 5.18
C ARG A 320 2.30 -13.68 3.83
N ILE A 321 2.36 -12.62 3.02
CA ILE A 321 3.03 -12.65 1.72
C ILE A 321 4.56 -12.69 1.93
N GLU A 322 5.08 -11.87 2.84
CA GLU A 322 6.51 -11.76 3.14
C GLU A 322 7.07 -13.08 3.70
N SER A 323 6.39 -13.68 4.68
CA SER A 323 6.78 -14.97 5.26
C SER A 323 6.75 -16.13 4.27
N ALA A 324 6.05 -15.97 3.15
CA ALA A 324 5.95 -16.96 2.08
C ALA A 324 6.89 -16.70 0.91
N LEU A 325 7.77 -15.69 1.00
CA LEU A 325 8.73 -15.42 -0.05
C LEU A 325 9.58 -16.68 -0.32
N PRO A 326 9.83 -17.03 -1.60
CA PRO A 326 10.76 -18.09 -1.93
C PRO A 326 12.11 -17.91 -1.22
N ALA A 327 12.70 -19.00 -0.71
CA ALA A 327 13.95 -18.95 0.04
C ALA A 327 15.13 -18.32 -0.75
N SER A 328 15.05 -18.32 -2.08
CA SER A 328 16.00 -17.64 -2.98
C SER A 328 15.95 -16.10 -2.86
N LEU A 329 14.81 -15.54 -2.46
CA LEU A 329 14.63 -14.10 -2.25
C LEU A 329 14.95 -13.68 -0.81
N GLY A 330 14.74 -14.57 0.16
CA GLY A 330 14.97 -14.29 1.59
C GLY A 330 16.44 -14.28 2.03
N ARG A 331 17.35 -14.87 1.24
CA ARG A 331 18.79 -14.84 1.51
C ARG A 331 19.47 -13.82 0.60
N LEU A 332 20.02 -12.75 1.18
CA LEU A 332 21.11 -12.02 0.54
C LEU A 332 22.33 -12.94 0.59
N GLU A 333 22.89 -13.28 -0.57
CA GLU A 333 24.20 -13.92 -0.61
C GLU A 333 25.21 -12.92 -0.04
N THR A 334 25.65 -13.15 1.19
CA THR A 334 26.85 -12.53 1.74
C THR A 334 28.01 -12.95 0.84
N ARG A 335 28.48 -12.02 0.01
CA ARG A 335 29.79 -12.15 -0.64
C ARG A 335 30.88 -11.84 0.37
#